data_AF-A0A3D4SYT5-F1
#
_entry.id   AF-A0A3D4SYT5-F1
#
_cell.length_a   1.000
_cell.length_b   1.000
_cell.length_c   1.000
_cell.angle_alpha   90.00
_cell.angle_beta   90.00
_cell.angle_gamma   90.00
#
_symmetry.space_group_name_H-M   'P 1'
#
loop_
_entity.id
_entity.type
_entity.pdbx_description
1 polymer ?
#
loop_
_entity_poly.entity_id
_entity_poly.type
_entity_poly.pdbx_seq_one_letter_code
_entity_poly.pdbx_strand_id
1 'polypeptide(L)'
;YRLGTRPLNAPMLLLSGDHDDVIPHAPVEQLAADYCGLGGTVQFVADPLPQIGEKNAVNHALPMITNSVTAFDWILDRFNGEPAPTTCR
;
A
#
# COMPACT_ATOMS: atom_id res chain seq x y z
N TYR A 1 0.41 -7.85 18.33
CA TYR A 1 0.73 -6.43 18.17
C TYR A 1 -0.21 -5.86 17.11
N ARG A 2 -0.80 -4.68 17.33
CA ARG A 2 -1.72 -4.02 16.38
C ARG A 2 -1.05 -2.76 15.84
N LEU A 3 -0.90 -2.69 14.52
CA LEU A 3 -0.43 -1.50 13.79
C LEU A 3 -1.58 -0.48 13.66
N GLY A 4 -1.29 0.76 13.21
CA GLY A 4 -2.35 1.77 13.02
C GLY A 4 -2.85 2.41 14.33
N THR A 5 -2.05 2.38 15.39
CA THR A 5 -2.46 2.85 16.74
C THR A 5 -1.81 4.15 17.18
N ARG A 6 -0.85 4.68 16.40
CA ARG A 6 -0.14 5.94 16.68
C ARG A 6 -0.10 6.79 15.41
N PRO A 7 -0.20 8.13 15.52
CA PRO A 7 -0.14 9.00 14.35
C PRO A 7 1.14 8.80 13.55
N LEU A 8 1.02 8.90 12.22
CA LEU A 8 2.17 8.95 11.34
C LEU A 8 2.93 10.27 11.54
N ASN A 9 4.26 10.22 11.46
CA ASN A 9 5.13 11.40 11.46
C ASN A 9 5.63 11.77 10.05
N ALA A 10 5.23 11.00 9.03
CA ALA A 10 5.53 11.22 7.62
C ALA A 10 4.42 10.58 6.76
N PRO A 11 4.26 10.97 5.48
CA PRO A 11 3.33 10.31 4.57
C PRO A 11 3.66 8.83 4.39
N MET A 12 2.65 8.03 4.04
CA MET A 12 2.79 6.58 3.84
C MET A 12 2.16 6.14 2.51
N LEU A 13 2.89 5.33 1.75
CA LEU A 13 2.36 4.54 0.64
C LEU A 13 2.16 3.09 1.10
N LEU A 14 0.98 2.53 0.84
CA LEU A 14 0.67 1.11 1.00
C LEU A 14 0.21 0.55 -0.34
N LEU A 15 0.82 -0.56 -0.75
CA LEU A 15 0.52 -1.29 -1.99
C LEU A 15 0.16 -2.74 -1.61
N SER A 16 -0.95 -3.24 -2.12
CA SER A 16 -1.39 -4.63 -1.91
C SER A 16 -2.14 -5.14 -3.12
N GLY A 17 -1.92 -6.40 -3.52
CA GLY A 17 -2.72 -7.05 -4.56
C GLY A 17 -4.05 -7.54 -4.00
N ASP A 18 -5.14 -7.31 -4.75
CA ASP A 18 -6.49 -7.75 -4.37
C ASP A 18 -6.58 -9.27 -4.22
N HIS A 19 -5.80 -9.97 -5.06
CA HIS A 19 -5.74 -11.43 -5.14
C HIS A 19 -4.43 -12.02 -4.61
N ASP A 20 -3.66 -11.28 -3.79
CA ASP A 20 -2.40 -11.76 -3.21
C ASP A 20 -2.63 -13.08 -2.45
N ASP A 21 -1.94 -14.13 -2.91
CA ASP A 21 -2.09 -15.51 -2.43
C ASP A 21 -1.05 -15.90 -1.37
N VAL A 22 -0.21 -14.94 -0.95
CA VAL A 22 0.82 -15.09 0.10
C VAL A 22 0.51 -14.21 1.31
N ILE A 23 0.19 -12.94 1.08
CA ILE A 23 -0.11 -11.94 2.11
C ILE A 23 -1.55 -11.43 1.90
N PRO A 24 -2.48 -11.71 2.84
CA PRO A 24 -3.87 -11.27 2.68
C PRO A 24 -4.02 -9.75 2.53
N HIS A 25 -4.88 -9.34 1.59
CA HIS A 25 -5.17 -7.93 1.29
C HIS A 25 -5.86 -7.17 2.43
N ALA A 26 -6.92 -7.74 3.00
CA ALA A 26 -7.80 -7.03 3.94
C ALA A 26 -7.09 -6.43 5.18
N PRO A 27 -6.11 -7.10 5.82
CA PRO A 27 -5.31 -6.47 6.88
C PRO A 27 -4.52 -5.23 6.44
N VAL A 28 -4.08 -5.16 5.19
CA VAL A 28 -3.35 -3.99 4.65
C VAL A 28 -4.31 -2.83 4.39
N GLU A 29 -5.49 -3.12 3.84
CA GLU A 29 -6.56 -2.14 3.67
C GLU A 29 -6.99 -1.55 5.03
N GLN A 30 -7.19 -2.41 6.04
CA GLN A 30 -7.52 -1.96 7.40
C GLN A 30 -6.41 -1.10 8.00
N LEU A 31 -5.14 -1.42 7.75
CA LEU A 31 -4.03 -0.61 8.21
C LEU A 31 -4.05 0.80 7.60
N ALA A 32 -4.34 0.91 6.30
CA ALA A 32 -4.49 2.19 5.64
C ALA A 32 -5.64 3.01 6.25
N ALA A 33 -6.80 2.37 6.46
CA ALA A 33 -7.95 2.99 7.09
C ALA A 33 -7.66 3.47 8.52
N ASP A 34 -6.99 2.64 9.34
CA ASP A 34 -6.61 2.97 10.71
C ASP A 34 -5.72 4.22 10.75
N TYR A 35 -4.70 4.33 9.87
CA TYR A 35 -3.85 5.53 9.82
C TYR A 35 -4.55 6.76 9.24
N CYS A 36 -5.44 6.60 8.26
CA CYS A 36 -6.30 7.70 7.81
C CYS A 36 -7.17 8.23 8.97
N GLY A 37 -7.74 7.34 9.79
CA GLY A 37 -8.55 7.70 10.97
C GLY A 37 -7.77 8.45 12.06
N LEU A 38 -6.43 8.37 12.04
CA LEU A 38 -5.53 9.14 12.90
C LEU A 38 -5.06 10.47 12.28
N GLY A 39 -5.63 10.88 11.14
CA GLY A 39 -5.26 12.11 10.42
C GLY A 39 -3.97 12.01 9.62
N GLY A 40 -3.50 10.79 9.33
CA GLY A 40 -2.30 10.57 8.54
C GLY A 40 -2.50 10.85 7.05
N THR A 41 -1.43 11.25 6.35
CA THR A 41 -1.39 11.31 4.89
C THR A 41 -1.05 9.93 4.34
N VAL A 42 -2.07 9.17 3.93
CA VAL A 42 -1.91 7.81 3.39
C VAL A 42 -2.36 7.78 1.93
N GLN A 43 -1.53 7.18 1.08
CA GLN A 43 -1.94 6.69 -0.24
C GLN A 43 -2.00 5.16 -0.19
N PHE A 44 -3.18 4.61 -0.43
CA PHE A 44 -3.38 3.17 -0.54
C PHE A 44 -3.67 2.82 -2.00
N VAL A 45 -2.96 1.81 -2.51
CA VAL A 45 -3.11 1.27 -3.86
C VAL A 45 -3.43 -0.20 -3.76
N ALA A 46 -4.60 -0.55 -4.27
CA ALA A 46 -5.09 -1.91 -4.45
C ALA A 46 -4.79 -2.32 -5.90
N ASP A 47 -3.89 -3.28 -6.10
CA ASP A 47 -3.53 -3.77 -7.43
C ASP A 47 -4.57 -4.81 -7.89
N PRO A 48 -5.29 -4.55 -9.00
CA PRO A 48 -6.43 -5.35 -9.42
C PRO A 48 -6.05 -6.58 -10.27
N LEU A 49 -4.78 -7.02 -10.24
CA LEU A 49 -4.31 -8.18 -11.00
C LEU A 49 -5.23 -9.39 -10.75
N PRO A 50 -5.91 -9.92 -11.80
CA PRO A 50 -6.80 -11.07 -11.64
C PRO A 50 -6.07 -12.27 -11.03
N GLN A 51 -6.80 -13.13 -10.34
CA GLN A 51 -6.23 -14.35 -9.79
C GLN A 51 -5.59 -15.24 -10.87
N ILE A 52 -4.31 -15.59 -10.71
CA ILE A 52 -3.53 -16.44 -11.62
C ILE A 52 -3.17 -17.73 -10.87
N GLY A 53 -4.10 -18.70 -10.88
CA GLY A 53 -3.95 -19.93 -10.13
C GLY A 53 -4.08 -19.72 -8.62
N GLU A 54 -3.60 -20.69 -7.84
CA GLU A 54 -3.69 -20.66 -6.38
C GLU A 54 -2.34 -21.08 -5.76
N LYS A 55 -1.92 -20.38 -4.71
CA LYS A 55 -0.76 -20.74 -3.86
C LYS A 55 0.54 -20.92 -4.64
N ASN A 56 0.75 -20.10 -5.65
CA ASN A 56 1.96 -20.09 -6.49
C ASN A 56 2.78 -18.80 -6.35
N ALA A 57 2.34 -17.87 -5.50
CA ALA A 57 2.97 -16.56 -5.25
C ALA A 57 2.99 -15.61 -6.45
N VAL A 58 2.30 -15.92 -7.55
CA VAL A 58 2.27 -15.06 -8.74
C VAL A 58 1.52 -13.77 -8.44
N ASN A 59 0.38 -13.86 -7.76
CA ASN A 59 -0.40 -12.68 -7.38
C ASN A 59 0.25 -11.85 -6.25
N HIS A 60 1.28 -12.38 -5.59
CA HIS A 60 2.14 -11.62 -4.69
C HIS A 60 3.30 -10.93 -5.44
N ALA A 61 4.05 -11.71 -6.23
CA ALA A 61 5.30 -11.25 -6.82
C ALA A 61 5.10 -10.30 -8.01
N LEU A 62 4.08 -10.54 -8.85
CA LEU A 62 3.89 -9.74 -10.05
C LEU A 62 3.50 -8.29 -9.71
N PRO A 63 2.52 -8.01 -8.82
CA PRO A 63 2.23 -6.64 -8.37
C PRO A 63 3.44 -5.97 -7.71
N MET A 64 4.24 -6.69 -6.93
CA MET A 64 5.47 -6.15 -6.32
C MET A 64 6.46 -5.65 -7.39
N ILE A 65 6.63 -6.41 -8.48
CA ILE A 65 7.52 -6.03 -9.59
C ILE A 65 6.94 -4.88 -10.39
N THR A 66 5.67 -4.97 -10.80
CA THR A 66 5.03 -3.96 -11.68
C THR A 66 4.87 -2.60 -11.01
N ASN A 67 4.67 -2.56 -9.69
CA ASN A 67 4.56 -1.31 -8.93
C ASN A 67 5.90 -0.78 -8.40
N SER A 68 7.01 -1.49 -8.61
CA SER A 68 8.31 -1.11 -8.05
C SER A 68 8.76 0.30 -8.47
N VAL A 69 8.66 0.61 -9.77
CA VAL A 69 9.02 1.94 -10.31
C VAL A 69 8.16 3.02 -9.68
N THR A 70 6.84 2.83 -9.63
CA THR A 70 5.91 3.77 -8.99
C THR A 70 6.23 3.98 -7.51
N ALA A 71 6.60 2.93 -6.77
CA ALA A 71 7.00 3.05 -5.37
C ALA A 71 8.32 3.83 -5.20
N PHE A 72 9.29 3.63 -6.10
CA PHE A 72 10.54 4.40 -6.11
C PHE A 72 10.31 5.87 -6.45
N ASP A 73 9.51 6.16 -7.47
CA ASP A 73 9.15 7.54 -7.82
C ASP A 73 8.42 8.22 -6.65
N TRP A 74 7.49 7.52 -6.01
CA TRP A 74 6.78 8.04 -4.86
C TRP A 74 7.70 8.45 -3.71
N ILE A 75 8.74 7.67 -3.38
CA ILE A 75 9.67 8.04 -2.30
C ILE A 75 10.62 9.16 -2.74
N LEU A 76 11.06 9.17 -4.01
CA LEU A 76 11.90 10.25 -4.56
C LEU A 76 11.17 11.60 -4.54
N ASP A 77 9.88 11.61 -4.86
CA ASP A 77 9.03 12.80 -4.75
C ASP A 77 9.02 13.38 -3.34
N ARG A 78 9.00 12.52 -2.29
CA ARG A 78 9.08 12.99 -0.90
C ARG A 78 10.42 13.65 -0.59
N PHE A 79 11.53 13.13 -1.13
CA PHE A 79 12.84 13.74 -1.00
C PHE A 79 12.98 15.05 -1.78
N ASN A 80 12.24 15.19 -2.89
CA ASN A 80 12.20 16.42 -3.69
C ASN A 80 11.24 17.48 -3.14
N GLY A 81 10.53 17.19 -2.05
CA GLY A 81 9.59 18.13 -1.42
C GLY A 81 8.23 18.21 -2.12
N GLU A 82 7.92 17.27 -3.01
CA GLU A 82 6.62 17.20 -3.68
C GLU A 82 5.52 16.77 -2.69
N PRO A 83 4.34 17.42 -2.72
CA PRO A 83 3.22 17.05 -1.86
C PRO A 83 2.84 15.57 -2.01
N ALA A 84 2.64 14.89 -0.89
CA ALA A 84 2.21 13.49 -0.93
C ALA A 84 0.72 13.41 -1.30
N PRO A 85 0.34 12.59 -2.29
CA PRO A 85 -1.07 12.31 -2.57
C PRO A 85 -1.70 11.55 -1.40
N THR A 86 -3.04 11.58 -1.31
CA THR A 86 -3.78 10.80 -0.33
C THR A 86 -5.05 10.19 -0.91
N THR A 87 -5.41 9.02 -0.40
CA THR A 87 -6.67 8.32 -0.67
C THR A 87 -7.57 8.27 0.56
N CYS A 88 -7.19 8.96 1.64
CA CYS A 88 -8.05 9.10 2.82
C CYS A 88 -9.32 9.89 2.46
N ARG A 89 -10.45 9.56 3.11
CA ARG A 89 -11.76 10.20 2.91
C ARG A 89 -12.23 10.90 4.17
#